data_AF-A0AAN8SWI1-F1
#
_entry.id   AF-A0AAN8SWI1-F1
#
_cell.length_a   1.000
_cell.length_b   1.000
_cell.length_c   1.000
_cell.angle_alpha   90.00
_cell.angle_beta   90.00
_cell.angle_gamma   90.00
#
_symmetry.space_group_name_H-M   'P 1'
#
loop_
_entity.id
_entity.type
_entity.pdbx_description
1 polymer ?
#
loop_
_entity_poly.entity_id
_entity_poly.type
_entity_poly.pdbx_seq_one_letter_code
_entity_poly.pdbx_strand_id
1 'polypeptide(L)'
;MWGETIYARLTCLKNGQNFNYGAYKWTVQLVSNENRIEKILLPIFWGLMTLSTFGNLESTTDWLELIFIIIVLTSGLLLVTMFIGNIKVFLHATTSKKQAMQLKMRNIEWWMRRRRLPRELKQRTRIFQRQKWAAMRGVDECDMIRNLPEGLRRDIKYHLCLDLVRQVPLFQHMDSLVLENICDRVKSLIFTKGEQYLEREIQYKECYL
;
A
#
# COMPACT_ATOMS: atom_id res chain seq x y z
N MET A 1 27.47 -43.76 -9.79
CA MET A 1 28.08 -45.07 -9.47
C MET A 1 29.14 -44.98 -8.34
N TRP A 2 29.02 -44.03 -7.41
CA TRP A 2 29.90 -43.90 -6.22
C TRP A 2 29.09 -43.83 -4.90
N GLY A 3 27.77 -44.07 -4.95
CA GLY A 3 26.84 -43.83 -3.85
C GLY A 3 26.02 -45.05 -3.40
N GLU A 4 26.24 -46.23 -3.99
CA GLU A 4 25.43 -47.42 -3.69
C GLU A 4 25.95 -48.21 -2.48
N THR A 5 27.24 -48.10 -2.15
CA THR A 5 27.81 -48.83 -1.03
C THR A 5 27.70 -48.02 0.27
N ILE A 6 26.71 -48.36 1.10
CA ILE A 6 26.51 -47.79 2.46
C ILE A 6 27.81 -47.80 3.28
N TYR A 7 28.65 -48.82 3.09
CA TYR A 7 29.95 -48.97 3.75
C TYR A 7 31.00 -47.92 3.34
N ALA A 8 31.02 -47.50 2.08
CA ALA A 8 31.94 -46.45 1.59
C ALA A 8 31.51 -45.07 2.10
N ARG A 9 30.19 -44.81 2.13
CA ARG A 9 29.59 -43.59 2.68
C ARG A 9 29.87 -43.45 4.17
N LEU A 10 29.70 -44.52 4.94
CA LEU A 10 30.03 -44.54 6.36
C LEU A 10 31.54 -44.38 6.61
N THR A 11 32.40 -45.09 5.89
CA THR A 11 33.85 -45.04 6.14
C THR A 11 34.46 -43.66 5.80
N CYS A 12 34.01 -43.02 4.72
CA CYS A 12 34.53 -41.70 4.31
C CYS A 12 33.93 -40.51 5.09
N LEU A 13 32.69 -40.63 5.61
CA LEU A 13 31.99 -39.53 6.29
C LEU A 13 32.02 -39.64 7.84
N LYS A 14 32.42 -40.79 8.40
CA LYS A 14 32.45 -41.03 9.87
C LYS A 14 33.62 -40.35 10.57
N ASN A 15 34.74 -40.11 9.87
CA ASN A 15 35.82 -39.24 10.36
C ASN A 15 35.69 -37.86 9.71
N GLY A 16 34.85 -37.00 10.28
CA GLY A 16 34.71 -35.59 9.88
C GLY A 16 35.97 -34.72 10.04
N GLN A 17 37.13 -35.33 10.25
CA GLN A 17 38.44 -34.68 10.33
C GLN A 17 39.14 -34.53 8.96
N ASN A 18 38.69 -35.25 7.92
CA ASN A 18 39.33 -35.22 6.59
C ASN A 18 38.58 -34.35 5.56
N PHE A 19 37.61 -33.54 5.98
CA PHE A 19 36.79 -32.73 5.09
C PHE A 19 37.10 -31.24 5.29
N ASN A 20 38.00 -30.71 4.46
CA ASN A 20 38.51 -29.33 4.54
C ASN A 20 37.59 -28.28 3.88
N TYR A 21 36.29 -28.53 3.77
CA TYR A 21 35.35 -27.55 3.22
C TYR A 21 34.32 -27.15 4.27
N GLY A 22 34.47 -25.95 4.81
CA GLY A 22 33.65 -25.44 5.90
C GLY A 22 32.18 -25.24 5.50
N ALA A 23 31.92 -24.69 4.31
CA ALA A 23 30.56 -24.50 3.80
C ALA A 23 29.80 -25.81 3.56
N TYR A 24 30.51 -26.90 3.24
CA TYR A 24 29.91 -28.21 2.95
C TYR A 24 29.92 -29.16 4.16
N LYS A 25 30.55 -28.78 5.29
CA LYS A 25 30.61 -29.56 6.53
C LYS A 25 29.21 -29.97 7.04
N TRP A 26 28.25 -29.07 6.90
CA TRP A 26 26.86 -29.36 7.28
C TRP A 26 26.17 -30.34 6.29
N THR A 27 26.58 -30.34 5.02
CA THR A 27 26.07 -31.24 3.97
C THR A 27 26.54 -32.67 4.20
N VAL A 28 27.71 -32.86 4.82
CA VAL A 28 28.18 -34.17 5.26
C VAL A 28 27.23 -34.79 6.29
N GLN A 29 26.72 -34.00 7.24
CA GLN A 29 25.71 -34.47 8.20
C GLN A 29 24.38 -34.79 7.52
N LEU A 30 23.98 -34.01 6.51
CA LEU A 30 22.78 -34.25 5.69
C LEU A 30 22.84 -35.59 4.94
N VAL A 31 24.02 -35.90 4.38
CA VAL A 31 24.28 -37.13 3.64
C VAL A 31 24.47 -38.30 4.59
N SER A 32 24.98 -38.12 5.80
CA SER A 32 25.12 -39.25 6.75
C SER A 32 23.80 -39.68 7.39
N ASN A 33 22.78 -38.83 7.41
CA ASN A 33 21.52 -39.11 8.11
C ASN A 33 20.51 -39.87 7.20
N GLU A 34 19.75 -40.81 7.77
CA GLU A 34 18.77 -41.63 7.02
C GLU A 34 17.38 -40.97 6.95
N ASN A 35 17.06 -40.09 7.91
CA ASN A 35 15.75 -39.43 8.02
C ASN A 35 15.41 -38.56 6.80
N ARG A 36 14.28 -38.87 6.14
CA ARG A 36 13.81 -38.13 4.94
C ARG A 36 13.41 -36.69 5.23
N ILE A 37 12.86 -36.43 6.41
CA ILE A 37 12.40 -35.10 6.83
C ILE A 37 13.60 -34.17 7.03
N GLU A 38 14.64 -34.65 7.72
CA GLU A 38 15.87 -33.90 7.93
C GLU A 38 16.54 -33.54 6.61
N LYS A 39 16.53 -34.46 5.63
CA LYS A 39 17.02 -34.21 4.27
C LYS A 39 16.37 -33.03 3.55
N ILE A 40 15.12 -32.70 3.87
CA ILE A 40 14.37 -31.59 3.28
C ILE A 40 14.49 -30.32 4.13
N LEU A 41 14.31 -30.45 5.45
CA LEU A 41 14.28 -29.32 6.37
C LEU A 41 15.64 -28.65 6.56
N LEU A 42 16.73 -29.45 6.58
CA LEU A 42 18.07 -28.91 6.75
C LEU A 42 18.38 -27.90 5.63
N PRO A 43 18.37 -28.25 4.31
CA PRO A 43 18.59 -27.31 3.19
C PRO A 43 17.83 -26.00 3.32
N ILE A 44 16.55 -26.08 3.69
CA ILE A 44 15.68 -24.92 3.89
C ILE A 44 16.19 -24.07 5.07
N PHE A 45 16.54 -24.70 6.19
CA PHE A 45 17.09 -24.01 7.35
C PHE A 45 18.40 -23.27 7.04
N TRP A 46 19.34 -23.89 6.32
CA TRP A 46 20.58 -23.21 5.93
C TRP A 46 20.35 -22.07 4.95
N GLY A 47 19.44 -22.25 3.99
CA GLY A 47 19.02 -21.17 3.09
C GLY A 47 18.45 -19.98 3.86
N LEU A 48 17.58 -20.24 4.84
CA LEU A 48 17.00 -19.21 5.72
C LEU A 48 18.07 -18.53 6.60
N MET A 49 19.03 -19.28 7.14
CA MET A 49 20.14 -18.73 7.92
C MET A 49 21.03 -17.83 7.07
N THR A 50 21.33 -18.25 5.84
CA THR A 50 22.13 -17.47 4.87
C THR A 50 21.39 -16.20 4.43
N LEU A 51 20.08 -16.27 4.22
CA LEU A 51 19.24 -15.12 3.89
C LEU A 51 19.09 -14.12 5.05
N SER A 52 19.05 -14.60 6.29
CA SER A 52 18.81 -13.78 7.48
C SER A 52 20.07 -13.14 8.07
N THR A 53 21.22 -13.27 7.40
CA THR A 53 22.54 -12.78 7.91
C THR A 53 23.00 -13.49 9.20
N PHE A 54 22.27 -14.51 9.67
CA PHE A 54 22.63 -15.31 10.85
C PHE A 54 23.56 -16.49 10.53
N GLY A 55 23.87 -16.73 9.26
CA GLY A 55 24.72 -17.84 8.83
C GLY A 55 26.18 -17.69 9.27
N ASN A 56 26.62 -18.53 10.21
CA ASN A 56 28.04 -18.78 10.47
C ASN A 56 28.64 -19.52 9.27
N LEU A 57 29.05 -18.78 8.25
CA LEU A 57 29.79 -19.31 7.12
C LEU A 57 31.27 -19.44 7.52
N GLU A 58 31.63 -20.57 8.13
CA GLU A 58 33.02 -21.00 8.21
C GLU A 58 33.50 -21.24 6.77
N SER A 59 34.09 -20.23 6.14
CA SER A 59 34.68 -20.36 4.80
C SER A 59 36.10 -20.90 4.91
N THR A 60 36.40 -21.96 4.17
CA THR A 60 37.78 -22.45 4.02
C THR A 60 38.45 -21.82 2.78
N THR A 61 39.77 -21.91 2.65
CA THR A 61 40.62 -21.21 1.65
C THR A 61 40.47 -21.71 0.20
N ASP A 62 39.45 -22.51 -0.11
CA ASP A 62 39.22 -23.00 -1.47
C ASP A 62 38.47 -21.98 -2.34
N TRP A 63 38.98 -21.75 -3.55
CA TRP A 63 38.49 -20.69 -4.44
C TRP A 63 37.06 -20.95 -4.93
N LEU A 64 36.69 -22.21 -5.16
CA LEU A 64 35.35 -22.57 -5.63
C LEU A 64 34.30 -22.37 -4.54
N GLU A 65 34.63 -22.71 -3.29
CA GLU A 65 33.77 -22.48 -2.12
C GLU A 65 33.48 -20.98 -1.94
N LEU A 66 34.51 -20.14 -2.07
CA LEU A 66 34.39 -18.69 -1.93
C LEU A 66 33.50 -18.07 -3.02
N ILE A 67 33.69 -18.45 -4.28
CA ILE A 67 32.86 -17.95 -5.39
C ILE A 67 31.39 -18.38 -5.22
N PHE A 68 31.15 -19.64 -4.82
CA PHE A 68 29.80 -20.14 -4.58
C PHE A 68 29.10 -19.36 -3.46
N ILE A 69 29.77 -19.13 -2.33
CA ILE A 69 29.22 -18.36 -1.21
C ILE A 69 28.87 -16.93 -1.65
N ILE A 70 29.75 -16.26 -2.40
CA ILE A 70 29.49 -14.90 -2.91
C ILE A 70 28.22 -14.86 -3.78
N ILE A 71 28.05 -15.82 -4.68
CA ILE A 71 26.86 -15.91 -5.55
C ILE A 71 25.60 -16.14 -4.72
N VAL A 72 25.63 -17.05 -3.76
CA VAL A 72 24.49 -17.35 -2.88
C VAL A 72 24.12 -16.15 -2.01
N LEU A 73 25.11 -15.47 -1.42
CA LEU A 73 24.87 -14.26 -0.62
C LEU A 73 24.33 -13.11 -1.46
N THR A 74 24.91 -12.86 -2.65
CA THR A 74 24.49 -11.78 -3.54
C THR A 74 23.07 -12.02 -4.05
N SER A 75 22.76 -13.24 -4.51
CA SER A 75 21.41 -13.59 -4.96
C SER A 75 20.39 -13.53 -3.82
N GLY A 76 20.74 -13.99 -2.62
CA GLY A 76 19.90 -13.88 -1.44
C GLY A 76 19.59 -12.43 -1.05
N LEU A 77 20.61 -11.56 -1.05
CA LEU A 77 20.45 -10.14 -0.77
C LEU A 77 19.54 -9.44 -1.79
N LEU A 78 19.70 -9.76 -3.08
CA LEU A 78 18.84 -9.23 -4.14
C LEU A 78 17.38 -9.67 -3.95
N LEU A 79 17.14 -10.96 -3.67
CA LEU A 79 15.80 -11.50 -3.42
C LEU A 79 15.13 -10.82 -2.21
N VAL A 80 15.83 -10.70 -1.09
CA VAL A 80 15.31 -10.04 0.12
C VAL A 80 15.00 -8.56 -0.15
N THR A 81 15.89 -7.86 -0.84
CA THR A 81 15.71 -6.45 -1.17
C THR A 81 14.49 -6.25 -2.08
N MET A 82 14.35 -7.07 -3.13
CA MET A 82 13.17 -7.03 -4.02
C MET A 82 11.88 -7.35 -3.26
N PHE A 83 11.90 -8.37 -2.41
CA PHE A 83 10.75 -8.75 -1.60
C PHE A 83 10.30 -7.62 -0.66
N ILE A 84 11.24 -7.01 0.08
CA ILE A 84 10.97 -5.85 0.94
C ILE A 84 10.42 -4.67 0.12
N GLY A 85 10.99 -4.40 -1.05
CA GLY A 85 10.52 -3.36 -1.96
C GLY A 85 9.06 -3.57 -2.38
N ASN A 86 8.72 -4.78 -2.81
CA ASN A 86 7.36 -5.13 -3.22
C ASN A 86 6.35 -5.00 -2.07
N ILE A 87 6.70 -5.45 -0.86
CA ILE A 87 5.85 -5.28 0.33
C ILE A 87 5.61 -3.81 0.63
N LYS A 88 6.65 -2.97 0.56
CA LYS A 88 6.52 -1.52 0.80
C LYS A 88 5.55 -0.87 -0.19
N VAL A 89 5.66 -1.20 -1.48
CA VAL A 89 4.75 -0.68 -2.51
C VAL A 89 3.32 -1.12 -2.27
N PHE A 90 3.10 -2.41 -2.01
CA PHE A 90 1.77 -2.96 -1.70
C PHE A 90 1.14 -2.30 -0.47
N LEU A 91 1.92 -2.18 0.60
CA LEU A 91 1.46 -1.57 1.85
C LEU A 91 1.16 -0.09 1.67
N HIS A 92 1.98 0.64 0.92
CA HIS A 92 1.73 2.03 0.56
C HIS A 92 0.46 2.18 -0.29
N ALA A 93 0.27 1.33 -1.30
CA ALA A 93 -0.94 1.34 -2.14
C ALA A 93 -2.22 1.14 -1.31
N THR A 94 -2.19 0.22 -0.33
CA THR A 94 -3.34 -0.09 0.52
C THR A 94 -3.56 0.96 1.63
N THR A 95 -2.48 1.55 2.16
CA THR A 95 -2.53 2.38 3.38
C THR A 95 -2.53 3.89 3.10
N SER A 96 -2.03 4.32 1.94
CA SER A 96 -1.88 5.75 1.57
C SER A 96 -3.17 6.55 1.76
N LYS A 97 -4.29 6.07 1.23
CA LYS A 97 -5.61 6.73 1.35
C LYS A 97 -6.05 6.87 2.82
N LYS A 98 -5.88 5.82 3.61
CA LYS A 98 -6.23 5.81 5.05
C LYS A 98 -5.35 6.80 5.82
N GLN A 99 -4.05 6.83 5.54
CA GLN A 99 -3.10 7.78 6.15
C GLN A 99 -3.44 9.22 5.78
N ALA A 100 -3.75 9.49 4.50
CA ALA A 100 -4.16 10.82 4.05
C ALA A 100 -5.43 11.29 4.78
N MET A 101 -6.43 10.43 4.95
CA MET A 101 -7.63 10.75 5.73
C MET A 101 -7.33 11.03 7.19
N GLN A 102 -6.50 10.22 7.83
CA GLN A 102 -6.13 10.42 9.23
C GLN A 102 -5.40 11.75 9.41
N LEU A 103 -4.50 12.11 8.47
CA LEU A 103 -3.83 13.40 8.49
C LEU A 103 -4.83 14.56 8.33
N LYS A 104 -5.76 14.46 7.37
CA LYS A 104 -6.83 15.46 7.17
C LYS A 104 -7.69 15.62 8.42
N MET A 105 -8.10 14.52 9.07
CA MET A 105 -8.88 14.56 10.30
C MET A 105 -8.10 15.23 11.45
N ARG A 106 -6.80 14.92 11.61
CA ARG A 106 -5.95 15.57 12.62
C ARG A 106 -5.83 17.07 12.38
N ASN A 107 -5.69 17.50 11.14
CA ASN A 107 -5.61 18.93 10.78
C ASN A 107 -6.93 19.65 11.09
N ILE A 108 -8.07 19.05 10.73
CA ILE A 108 -9.40 19.61 11.06
C ILE A 108 -9.56 19.70 12.58
N GLU A 109 -9.18 18.66 13.32
CA GLU A 109 -9.29 18.64 14.77
C GLU A 109 -8.38 19.65 15.47
N TRP A 110 -7.16 19.83 14.96
CA TRP A 110 -6.27 20.90 15.40
C TRP A 110 -6.88 22.27 15.14
N TRP A 111 -7.41 22.52 13.94
CA TRP A 111 -8.07 23.78 13.57
C TRP A 111 -9.29 24.07 14.46
N MET A 112 -10.14 23.07 14.71
CA MET A 112 -11.31 23.18 15.59
C MET A 112 -10.93 23.50 17.03
N ARG A 113 -9.80 22.96 17.52
CA ARG A 113 -9.25 23.31 18.84
C ARG A 113 -8.74 24.74 18.87
N ARG A 114 -7.97 25.15 17.86
CA ARG A 114 -7.42 26.51 17.75
C ARG A 114 -8.50 27.58 17.74
N ARG A 115 -9.62 27.34 17.06
CA ARG A 115 -10.77 28.26 16.95
C ARG A 115 -11.78 28.13 18.10
N ARG A 116 -11.50 27.29 19.10
CA ARG A 116 -12.36 27.07 20.29
C ARG A 116 -13.82 26.75 19.93
N LEU A 117 -14.06 25.90 18.93
CA LEU A 117 -15.43 25.52 18.56
C LEU A 117 -16.16 24.82 19.73
N PRO A 118 -17.47 25.07 19.90
CA PRO A 118 -18.31 24.35 20.87
C PRO A 118 -18.34 22.84 20.55
N ARG A 119 -18.61 22.03 21.58
CA ARG A 119 -18.53 20.56 21.51
C ARG A 119 -19.50 19.97 20.48
N GLU A 120 -20.70 20.54 20.36
CA GLU A 120 -21.72 20.09 19.40
C GLU A 120 -21.27 20.26 17.95
N LEU A 121 -20.71 21.42 17.60
CA LEU A 121 -20.18 21.67 16.25
C LEU A 121 -19.02 20.73 15.93
N LYS A 122 -18.11 20.50 16.87
CA LYS A 122 -17.00 19.53 16.70
C LYS A 122 -17.53 18.13 16.40
N GLN A 123 -18.57 17.70 17.11
CA GLN A 123 -19.16 16.39 16.91
C GLN A 123 -19.84 16.28 15.55
N ARG A 124 -20.62 17.29 15.15
CA ARG A 124 -21.23 17.36 13.81
C ARG A 124 -20.19 17.32 12.70
N THR A 125 -19.11 18.09 12.81
CA THR A 125 -18.02 18.08 11.83
C THR A 125 -17.35 16.70 11.73
N ARG A 126 -17.11 16.01 12.86
CA ARG A 126 -16.55 14.65 12.84
C ARG A 126 -17.46 13.64 12.14
N ILE A 127 -18.77 13.70 12.41
CA ILE A 127 -19.76 12.82 11.78
C ILE A 127 -19.82 13.07 10.28
N PHE A 128 -19.92 14.34 9.87
CA PHE A 128 -19.91 14.75 8.47
C PHE A 128 -18.67 14.23 7.73
N GLN A 129 -17.47 14.43 8.30
CA GLN A 129 -16.22 13.98 7.67
C GLN A 129 -16.13 12.45 7.57
N ARG A 130 -16.65 11.70 8.55
CA ARG A 130 -16.72 10.24 8.49
C ARG A 130 -17.68 9.75 7.40
N GLN A 131 -18.85 10.36 7.29
CA GLN A 131 -19.83 10.02 6.27
C GLN A 131 -19.33 10.38 4.87
N LYS A 132 -18.74 11.57 4.69
CA LYS A 132 -18.10 11.97 3.43
C LYS A 132 -17.02 10.97 3.01
N TRP A 133 -16.18 10.52 3.96
CA TRP A 133 -15.18 9.49 3.69
C TRP A 133 -15.78 8.14 3.31
N ALA A 134 -16.83 7.69 4.02
CA ALA A 134 -17.50 6.43 3.73
C ALA A 134 -18.15 6.43 2.34
N ALA A 135 -18.75 7.56 1.94
CA ALA A 135 -19.37 7.73 0.63
C ALA A 135 -18.34 7.81 -0.50
N MET A 136 -17.29 8.61 -0.33
CA MET A 136 -16.35 8.94 -1.42
C MET A 136 -15.07 8.09 -1.45
N ARG A 137 -14.82 7.26 -0.43
CA ARG A 137 -13.60 6.46 -0.25
C ARG A 137 -12.29 7.25 -0.42
N GLY A 138 -12.34 8.55 -0.13
CA GLY A 138 -11.20 9.45 -0.22
C GLY A 138 -10.93 10.10 -1.56
N VAL A 139 -11.87 10.02 -2.50
CA VAL A 139 -11.83 10.82 -3.72
C VAL A 139 -12.48 12.18 -3.44
N ASP A 140 -11.74 13.27 -3.65
CA ASP A 140 -12.31 14.61 -3.63
C ASP A 140 -12.57 15.02 -5.08
N GLU A 141 -13.84 15.00 -5.50
CA GLU A 141 -14.24 15.26 -6.90
C GLU A 141 -13.70 16.61 -7.41
N CYS A 142 -13.66 17.63 -6.55
CA CYS A 142 -13.11 18.94 -6.89
C CYS A 142 -11.60 18.89 -7.14
N ASP A 143 -10.85 18.09 -6.37
CA ASP A 143 -9.39 17.94 -6.54
C ASP A 143 -9.07 17.12 -7.79
N MET A 144 -9.94 16.16 -8.15
CA MET A 144 -9.82 15.35 -9.36
C MET A 144 -9.91 16.19 -10.64
N ILE A 145 -10.76 17.23 -10.63
CA ILE A 145 -11.02 18.08 -11.81
C ILE A 145 -10.14 19.35 -11.76
N ARG A 146 -9.43 19.64 -10.65
CA ARG A 146 -8.63 20.87 -10.51
C ARG A 146 -7.49 20.97 -11.51
N ASN A 147 -6.88 19.84 -11.88
CA ASN A 147 -5.74 19.81 -12.80
C ASN A 147 -6.16 19.78 -14.28
N LEU A 148 -7.47 19.74 -14.57
CA LEU A 148 -7.98 19.74 -15.94
C LEU A 148 -8.03 21.17 -16.50
N PRO A 149 -7.80 21.36 -17.81
CA PRO A 149 -7.98 22.65 -18.45
C PRO A 149 -9.43 23.12 -18.31
N GLU A 150 -9.63 24.44 -18.28
CA GLU A 150 -10.92 25.04 -17.90
C GLU A 150 -12.09 24.61 -18.79
N GLY A 151 -11.84 24.37 -20.08
CA GLY A 151 -12.84 23.84 -21.02
C GLY A 151 -13.34 22.46 -20.60
N LEU A 152 -12.43 21.52 -20.32
CA LEU A 152 -12.80 20.16 -19.92
C LEU A 152 -13.49 20.13 -18.55
N ARG A 153 -13.08 21.01 -17.63
CA ARG A 153 -13.77 21.20 -16.33
C ARG A 153 -15.21 21.70 -16.54
N ARG A 154 -15.43 22.61 -17.50
CA ARG A 154 -16.76 23.13 -17.83
C ARG A 154 -17.64 22.04 -18.42
N ASP A 155 -17.12 21.26 -19.36
CA ASP A 155 -17.87 20.19 -20.02
C ASP A 155 -18.29 19.09 -19.02
N ILE A 156 -17.39 18.69 -18.12
CA ILE A 156 -17.70 17.71 -17.06
C ILE A 156 -18.77 18.26 -16.12
N LYS A 157 -18.65 19.53 -15.70
CA LYS A 157 -19.64 20.19 -14.83
C LYS A 157 -21.00 20.28 -15.53
N TYR A 158 -21.01 20.63 -16.82
CA TYR A 158 -22.21 20.71 -17.63
C TYR A 158 -22.90 19.36 -17.73
N HIS A 159 -22.17 18.28 -18.02
CA HIS A 159 -22.74 16.94 -18.09
C HIS A 159 -23.34 16.50 -16.76
N LEU A 160 -22.61 16.66 -15.65
CA LEU A 160 -23.10 16.32 -14.31
C LEU A 160 -24.34 17.14 -13.91
N CYS A 161 -24.33 18.44 -14.22
CA CYS A 161 -25.44 19.33 -13.92
C CYS A 161 -26.68 19.00 -14.77
N LEU A 162 -26.49 18.72 -16.06
CA LEU A 162 -27.58 18.43 -16.98
C LEU A 162 -28.29 17.12 -16.60
N ASP A 163 -27.53 16.11 -16.15
CA ASP A 163 -28.09 14.87 -15.60
C ASP A 163 -28.95 15.12 -14.34
N LEU A 164 -28.52 16.04 -13.47
CA LEU A 164 -29.27 16.44 -12.26
C LEU A 164 -30.52 17.26 -12.60
N VAL A 165 -30.40 18.21 -13.52
CA VAL A 165 -31.49 19.13 -13.91
C VAL A 165 -32.58 18.39 -14.67
N ARG A 166 -32.24 17.43 -15.54
CA ARG A 166 -33.23 16.58 -16.24
C ARG A 166 -34.01 15.64 -15.33
N GLN A 167 -33.47 15.27 -14.17
CA GLN A 167 -34.20 14.48 -13.17
C GLN A 167 -35.32 15.28 -12.48
N VAL A 168 -35.30 16.61 -12.59
CA VAL A 168 -36.32 17.48 -12.01
C VAL A 168 -37.41 17.77 -13.08
N PRO A 169 -38.69 17.43 -12.83
CA PRO A 169 -39.77 17.54 -13.82
C PRO A 169 -39.96 18.95 -14.41
N LEU A 170 -39.66 19.99 -13.62
CA LEU A 170 -39.79 21.39 -14.01
C LEU A 170 -38.83 21.82 -15.13
N PHE A 171 -37.67 21.18 -15.25
CA PHE A 171 -36.63 21.58 -16.21
C PHE A 171 -36.58 20.71 -17.47
N GLN A 172 -37.43 19.67 -17.57
CA GLN A 172 -37.43 18.73 -18.70
C GLN A 172 -37.87 19.36 -20.03
N HIS A 173 -38.68 20.43 -19.96
CA HIS A 173 -39.26 21.10 -21.13
C HIS A 173 -38.59 22.44 -21.45
N MET A 174 -37.51 22.80 -20.75
CA MET A 174 -36.78 24.04 -21.00
C MET A 174 -35.77 23.87 -22.13
N ASP A 175 -35.54 24.95 -22.88
CA ASP A 175 -34.58 24.97 -23.98
C ASP A 175 -33.14 24.73 -23.48
N SER A 176 -32.37 24.04 -24.31
CA SER A 176 -30.96 23.67 -24.06
C SER A 176 -30.08 24.85 -23.67
N LEU A 177 -30.30 26.02 -24.29
CA LEU A 177 -29.60 27.27 -23.99
C LEU A 177 -29.92 27.81 -22.58
N VAL A 178 -31.14 27.61 -22.11
CA VAL A 178 -31.57 28.03 -20.76
C VAL A 178 -30.99 27.07 -19.72
N LEU A 179 -30.99 25.76 -20.00
CA LEU A 179 -30.35 24.76 -19.16
C LEU A 179 -28.85 25.04 -18.98
N GLU A 180 -28.17 25.45 -20.05
CA GLU A 180 -26.74 25.81 -20.02
C GLU A 180 -26.46 27.02 -19.12
N ASN A 181 -27.24 28.08 -19.28
CA ASN A 181 -27.14 29.26 -18.44
C ASN A 181 -27.43 28.96 -16.95
N ILE A 182 -28.35 28.03 -16.67
CA ILE A 182 -28.63 27.57 -15.31
C ILE A 182 -27.43 26.77 -14.77
N CYS A 183 -26.91 25.82 -15.54
CA CYS A 183 -25.78 24.97 -15.11
C CYS A 183 -24.48 25.74 -14.87
N ASP A 184 -24.24 26.82 -15.61
CA ASP A 184 -23.11 27.72 -15.35
C ASP A 184 -23.22 28.39 -13.98
N ARG A 185 -24.43 28.75 -13.56
CA ARG A 185 -24.69 29.45 -12.29
C ARG A 185 -24.91 28.51 -11.09
N VAL A 186 -25.22 27.24 -11.33
CA VAL A 186 -25.42 26.24 -10.26
C VAL A 186 -24.09 25.86 -9.63
N LYS A 187 -24.07 25.84 -8.29
CA LYS A 187 -22.96 25.32 -7.46
C LYS A 187 -23.41 24.02 -6.81
N SER A 188 -22.63 22.95 -6.99
CA SER A 188 -22.88 21.67 -6.32
C SER A 188 -22.57 21.81 -4.83
N LEU A 189 -23.55 21.51 -3.98
CA LEU A 189 -23.42 21.46 -2.53
C LEU A 189 -23.83 20.06 -2.07
N ILE A 190 -22.94 19.39 -1.34
CA ILE A 190 -23.20 18.06 -0.78
C ILE A 190 -23.74 18.24 0.63
N PHE A 191 -25.01 17.89 0.83
CA PHE A 191 -25.66 17.96 2.13
C PHE A 191 -25.75 16.59 2.80
N THR A 192 -25.62 16.58 4.12
CA THR A 192 -25.81 15.37 4.93
C THR A 192 -27.24 15.32 5.46
N LYS A 193 -27.84 14.13 5.48
CA LYS A 193 -29.22 13.90 5.96
C LYS A 193 -29.38 14.41 7.40
N GLY A 194 -30.22 15.43 7.60
CA GLY A 194 -30.55 16.01 8.91
C GLY A 194 -30.20 17.49 9.13
N GLU A 195 -29.72 18.20 8.11
CA GLU A 195 -29.54 19.66 8.21
C GLU A 195 -30.86 20.39 7.90
N GLN A 196 -31.40 21.12 8.89
CA GLN A 196 -32.48 22.08 8.66
C GLN A 196 -31.90 23.41 8.19
N TYR A 197 -32.47 23.97 7.13
CA TYR A 197 -32.09 25.27 6.58
C TYR A 197 -32.66 26.38 7.45
N LEU A 198 -31.80 27.30 7.88
CA LEU A 198 -32.16 28.67 8.19
C LEU A 198 -31.61 29.49 7.02
N GLU A 199 -32.52 29.89 6.13
CA GLU A 199 -32.28 30.83 5.05
C GLU A 199 -31.96 32.19 5.68
N ARG A 200 -30.69 32.40 6.00
CA ARG A 200 -30.13 33.73 6.22
C ARG A 200 -28.85 33.81 5.41
N GLU A 201 -28.91 34.69 4.42
CA GLU A 201 -27.83 35.16 3.56
C GLU A 201 -26.45 34.76 4.06
N ILE A 202 -25.87 33.75 3.41
CA ILE A 202 -24.43 33.57 3.47
C ILE A 202 -23.87 33.89 2.09
N GLN A 203 -23.59 35.18 1.90
CA GLN A 203 -22.39 35.58 1.18
C GLN A 203 -21.20 34.90 1.84
N TYR A 204 -20.92 33.63 1.50
CA TYR A 204 -19.55 33.13 1.54
C TYR A 204 -18.86 33.77 0.34
N LYS A 205 -18.55 35.05 0.55
CA LYS A 205 -17.26 35.65 0.29
C LYS A 205 -16.32 34.63 -0.34
N GLU A 206 -16.24 34.77 -1.65
CA GLU A 206 -15.12 34.55 -2.56
C GLU A 206 -14.09 33.48 -2.17
N CYS A 207 -13.63 32.79 -3.20
CA CYS A 207 -12.25 32.32 -3.22
C CYS A 207 -11.34 33.38 -2.57
N TYR A 208 -10.79 33.06 -1.41
CA TYR A 208 -9.64 33.75 -0.84
C TYR A 208 -8.68 32.63 -0.45
N LEU A 209 -7.79 32.12 -1.30
CA LEU A 209 -7.27 32.54 -2.61
C LEU A 209 -7.25 31.34 -3.57
#